data_AF-A0A3D2KFW0-F1
#
_entry.id   AF-A0A3D2KFW0-F1
#
_cell.length_a   1.000
_cell.length_b   1.000
_cell.length_c   1.000
_cell.angle_alpha   90.00
_cell.angle_beta   90.00
_cell.angle_gamma   90.00
#
_symmetry.space_group_name_H-M   'P 1'
#
loop_
_entity.id
_entity.type
_entity.pdbx_description
1 polymer ?
#
loop_
_entity_poly.entity_id
_entity_poly.type
_entity_poly.pdbx_seq_one_letter_code
_entity_poly.pdbx_strand_id
1 'polypeptide(L)'
;MCIEEYIPYGKDNAISREHLCRVARLSDRKMRQEIEDARKRCPIINLQDGKGYYRPTAEEKSDVEAWLRIQKSRMNKIREAMLGARNYIQDVSGQLSLFD
;
A
#
# COMPACT_ATOMS: atom_id res chain seq x y z
N MET A 1 -12.34 6.50 -12.70
CA MET A 1 -13.28 6.00 -11.68
C MET A 1 -12.83 6.56 -10.33
N CYS A 2 -13.76 6.92 -9.45
CA CYS A 2 -13.44 7.40 -8.10
C CYS A 2 -13.73 6.28 -7.10
N ILE A 3 -12.76 5.40 -6.84
CA ILE A 3 -12.97 4.27 -5.91
C ILE A 3 -13.23 4.75 -4.48
N GLU A 4 -12.75 5.95 -4.13
CA GLU A 4 -12.99 6.62 -2.86
C GLU A 4 -14.48 6.80 -2.53
N GLU A 5 -15.35 6.90 -3.54
CA GLU A 5 -16.81 7.02 -3.35
C GLU A 5 -17.43 5.74 -2.78
N TYR A 6 -16.80 4.59 -3.03
CA TYR A 6 -17.23 3.29 -2.50
C TYR A 6 -16.63 2.98 -1.12
N ILE A 7 -15.71 3.82 -0.65
CA ILE A 7 -15.03 3.63 0.63
C ILE A 7 -15.66 4.57 1.66
N PRO A 8 -16.36 4.03 2.67
CA PRO A 8 -17.05 4.85 3.66
C PRO A 8 -16.08 5.54 4.61
N TYR A 9 -16.58 6.57 5.30
CA TYR A 9 -15.87 7.24 6.39
C TYR A 9 -16.05 6.48 7.70
N GLY A 10 -15.01 6.46 8.54
CA GLY A 10 -15.03 5.81 9.84
C GLY A 10 -14.58 4.35 9.80
N LYS A 11 -13.74 3.97 10.77
CA LYS A 11 -13.20 2.62 10.96
C LYS A 11 -14.31 1.59 11.17
N ASP A 12 -15.37 1.95 11.88
CA ASP A 12 -16.49 1.07 12.15
C ASP A 12 -17.29 0.73 10.87
N ASN A 13 -17.16 1.55 9.82
CA ASN A 13 -17.78 1.31 8.53
C ASN A 13 -16.84 0.62 7.54
N ALA A 14 -15.64 0.18 7.95
CA ALA A 14 -14.63 -0.32 7.03
C ALA A 14 -15.16 -1.42 6.10
N ILE A 15 -14.83 -1.30 4.81
CA ILE A 15 -15.30 -2.19 3.74
C ILE A 15 -14.22 -3.18 3.32
N SER A 16 -14.58 -4.45 3.18
CA SER A 16 -13.64 -5.46 2.71
C SER A 16 -13.29 -5.25 1.23
N ARG A 17 -12.07 -5.63 0.84
CA ARG A 17 -11.63 -5.54 -0.57
C ARG A 17 -12.45 -6.44 -1.49
N GLU A 18 -12.87 -7.60 -0.99
CA GLU A 18 -13.76 -8.50 -1.72
C GLU A 18 -15.10 -7.81 -2.03
N HIS A 19 -15.67 -7.13 -1.03
CA HIS A 19 -16.91 -6.38 -1.22
C HIS A 19 -16.70 -5.22 -2.20
N LEU A 20 -15.60 -4.46 -2.08
CA LEU A 20 -15.22 -3.43 -3.05
C LEU A 20 -15.15 -3.99 -4.48
N CYS A 21 -14.49 -5.13 -4.69
CA CYS A 21 -14.40 -5.77 -6.02
C CYS A 21 -15.78 -6.09 -6.58
N ARG A 22 -16.68 -6.62 -5.73
CA ARG A 22 -18.06 -6.99 -6.12
C ARG A 22 -18.88 -5.77 -6.54
N VAL A 23 -18.87 -4.69 -5.75
CA VAL A 23 -19.68 -3.49 -6.04
C VAL A 23 -19.14 -2.68 -7.20
N ALA A 24 -17.81 -2.59 -7.34
CA ALA A 24 -17.17 -1.87 -8.44
C ALA A 24 -17.04 -2.72 -9.73
N ARG A 25 -17.36 -4.03 -9.67
CA ARG A 25 -17.16 -5.01 -10.75
C ARG A 25 -15.72 -5.02 -11.30
N LEU A 26 -14.75 -4.89 -10.40
CA LEU A 26 -13.33 -4.91 -10.73
C LEU A 26 -12.69 -6.22 -10.29
N SER A 27 -11.69 -6.67 -11.04
CA SER A 27 -10.81 -7.73 -10.57
C SER A 27 -10.01 -7.27 -9.36
N ASP A 28 -9.59 -8.22 -8.53
CA ASP A 28 -8.81 -7.93 -7.32
C ASP A 28 -7.52 -7.14 -7.62
N ARG A 29 -6.85 -7.49 -8.72
CA ARG A 29 -5.66 -6.78 -9.20
C ARG A 29 -5.97 -5.33 -9.57
N LYS A 30 -7.07 -5.09 -10.29
CA LYS A 30 -7.45 -3.73 -10.69
C LYS A 30 -7.89 -2.91 -9.48
N MET A 31 -8.64 -3.51 -8.55
CA MET A 31 -9.04 -2.86 -7.30
C MET A 31 -7.84 -2.39 -6.47
N ARG A 32 -6.77 -3.20 -6.36
CA ARG A 32 -5.53 -2.77 -5.69
C ARG A 32 -4.91 -1.53 -6.33
N GLN A 33 -4.83 -1.49 -7.65
CA GLN A 33 -4.30 -0.34 -8.39
C GLN A 33 -5.14 0.93 -8.15
N GLU A 34 -6.46 0.82 -8.24
CA GLU A 34 -7.35 1.96 -8.00
C GLU A 34 -7.21 2.51 -6.57
N ILE A 35 -7.09 1.63 -5.56
CA ILE A 35 -6.86 2.05 -4.17
C ILE A 35 -5.49 2.75 -4.03
N GLU A 36 -4.43 2.22 -4.64
CA GLU A 36 -3.10 2.83 -4.62
C GLU A 36 -3.09 4.21 -5.29
N ASP A 37 -3.80 4.35 -6.40
CA ASP A 37 -3.93 5.63 -7.10
C ASP A 37 -4.77 6.64 -6.30
N ALA A 38 -5.90 6.22 -5.73
CA ALA A 38 -6.74 7.10 -4.91
C ALA A 38 -6.02 7.60 -3.64
N ARG A 39 -5.13 6.77 -3.05
CA ARG A 39 -4.31 7.15 -1.89
C ARG A 39 -3.39 8.33 -2.13
N LYS A 40 -3.04 8.63 -3.39
CA LYS A 40 -2.23 9.81 -3.74
C LYS A 40 -3.00 11.12 -3.53
N ARG A 41 -4.33 11.06 -3.46
CA ARG A 41 -5.22 12.22 -3.39
C ARG A 41 -6.00 12.31 -2.08
N CYS A 42 -6.22 11.19 -1.39
CA CYS A 42 -6.98 11.14 -0.14
C CYS A 42 -6.50 10.02 0.80
N PRO A 43 -6.67 10.15 2.13
CA PRO A 43 -6.31 9.11 3.06
C PRO A 43 -7.29 7.92 2.98
N ILE A 44 -6.80 6.75 2.59
CA ILE A 44 -7.52 5.48 2.63
C ILE A 44 -6.75 4.51 3.52
N ILE A 45 -7.30 4.23 4.68
CA ILE A 45 -6.65 3.47 5.75
C ILE A 45 -7.06 2.00 5.69
N ASN A 46 -6.06 1.15 5.90
CA ASN A 46 -6.24 -0.26 6.25
C ASN A 46 -5.11 -0.60 7.23
N LEU A 47 -5.47 -0.95 8.47
CA LEU A 47 -4.50 -1.20 9.54
C LEU A 47 -4.02 -2.67 9.61
N GLN A 48 -4.38 -3.50 8.62
CA GLN A 48 -4.08 -4.94 8.59
C GLN A 48 -4.68 -5.72 9.77
N ASP A 49 -5.73 -5.19 10.39
CA ASP A 49 -6.49 -5.81 11.47
C ASP A 49 -7.66 -6.68 10.96
N GLY A 50 -7.75 -6.87 9.64
CA GLY A 50 -8.82 -7.61 8.98
C GLY A 50 -10.13 -6.82 8.79
N LYS A 51 -10.24 -5.59 9.28
CA LYS A 51 -11.50 -4.80 9.22
C LYS A 51 -11.81 -4.23 7.83
N GLY A 52 -10.80 -4.08 6.98
CA GLY A 52 -10.98 -3.56 5.62
C GLY A 52 -10.49 -2.13 5.44
N TYR A 53 -11.08 -1.40 4.50
CA TYR A 53 -10.65 -0.08 4.05
C TYR A 53 -11.68 0.97 4.46
N TYR A 54 -11.21 2.14 4.90
CA TYR A 54 -12.06 3.28 5.23
C TYR A 54 -11.34 4.59 4.97
N ARG A 55 -12.11 5.67 4.84
CA ARG A 55 -11.60 7.04 4.94
C ARG A 55 -11.69 7.46 6.40
N PRO A 56 -10.64 8.04 7.00
CA PRO A 56 -10.66 8.44 8.38
C PRO A 56 -11.55 9.68 8.56
N THR A 57 -12.23 9.76 9.69
CA THR A 57 -12.81 11.00 10.22
C THR A 57 -11.72 11.84 10.92
N ALA A 58 -12.05 13.07 11.33
CA ALA A 58 -11.10 13.93 12.04
C ALA A 58 -10.65 13.33 13.39
N GLU A 59 -11.52 12.58 14.06
CA GLU A 59 -11.26 11.92 15.34
C GLU A 59 -10.29 10.74 15.21
N GLU A 60 -10.17 10.18 13.99
CA GLU A 60 -9.34 9.00 13.69
C GLU A 60 -7.95 9.37 13.17
N LYS A 61 -7.46 10.58 13.50
CA LYS A 61 -6.10 11.03 13.14
C LYS A 61 -5.02 10.02 13.55
N SER A 62 -5.18 9.38 14.72
CA SER A 62 -4.24 8.37 15.24
C SER A 62 -4.12 7.14 14.33
N ASP A 63 -5.18 6.75 13.63
CA ASP A 63 -5.15 5.65 12.66
C ASP A 63 -4.34 6.03 11.41
N VAL A 64 -4.42 7.30 10.98
CA VAL A 64 -3.58 7.82 9.88
C VAL A 64 -2.11 7.79 10.25
N GLU A 65 -1.77 8.23 11.47
CA GLU A 65 -0.41 8.18 11.99
C GLU A 65 0.10 6.73 12.09
N ALA A 66 -0.73 5.81 12.58
CA ALA A 66 -0.40 4.39 12.65
C ALA A 66 -0.14 3.81 11.25
N TRP A 67 -0.99 4.14 10.27
CA TRP A 67 -0.84 3.70 8.89
C TRP A 67 0.47 4.22 8.28
N LEU A 68 0.83 5.49 8.50
CA LEU A 68 2.10 6.06 8.06
C LEU A 68 3.31 5.34 8.66
N ARG A 69 3.28 5.03 9.96
CA ARG A 69 4.33 4.24 10.62
C ARG A 69 4.48 2.86 9.98
N ILE A 70 3.37 2.18 9.72
CA ILE A 70 3.34 0.88 9.03
C ILE A 70 3.95 0.98 7.63
N GLN A 71 3.56 1.97 6.82
CA GLN A 71 4.10 2.11 5.46
C GLN A 71 5.60 2.44 5.48
N LYS A 72 6.06 3.29 6.40
CA LYS A 72 7.48 3.60 6.55
C LYS A 72 8.30 2.36 6.93
N SER A 73 7.78 1.52 7.81
CA SER A 73 8.39 0.23 8.16
C SER A 73 8.48 -0.70 6.94
N ARG A 74 7.41 -0.83 6.17
CA ARG A 74 7.38 -1.63 4.93
C ARG A 74 8.39 -1.13 3.90
N MET A 75 8.46 0.18 3.68
CA MET A 75 9.45 0.79 2.79
C MET A 75 10.88 0.44 3.22
N ASN A 76 11.18 0.52 4.53
CA ASN A 76 12.48 0.13 5.06
C ASN A 76 12.80 -1.34 4.82
N LYS A 77 11.83 -2.23 5.03
CA LYS A 77 11.98 -3.67 4.76
C LYS A 77 12.21 -3.98 3.29
N ILE A 78 11.52 -3.29 2.38
CA ILE A 78 11.76 -3.42 0.94
C ILE A 78 13.19 -2.97 0.60
N ARG A 79 13.61 -1.82 1.12
CA ARG A 79 14.97 -1.30 0.91
C ARG A 79 16.04 -2.27 1.41
N GLU A 80 15.84 -2.89 2.58
CA GLU A 80 16.71 -3.95 3.13
C GLU A 80 16.75 -5.18 2.21
N ALA A 81 15.59 -5.69 1.78
CA ALA A 81 15.50 -6.87 0.91
C ALA A 81 16.20 -6.65 -0.45
N MET A 82 16.21 -5.42 -0.97
CA MET A 82 16.90 -5.08 -2.21
C MET A 82 18.45 -5.09 -2.09
N LEU A 83 19.03 -5.12 -0.88
CA LEU A 83 20.48 -5.08 -0.71
C LEU A 83 21.18 -6.26 -1.36
N GLY A 84 20.65 -7.48 -1.22
CA GLY A 84 21.23 -8.67 -1.85
C GLY A 84 21.30 -8.55 -3.37
N ALA A 85 20.22 -8.08 -4.00
CA ALA A 85 20.18 -7.86 -5.45
C ALA A 85 21.17 -6.78 -5.91
N ARG A 86 21.31 -5.69 -5.14
CA ARG A 86 22.29 -4.63 -5.44
C ARG A 86 23.73 -5.12 -5.35
N ASN A 87 24.06 -5.85 -4.28
CA ASN A 87 25.39 -6.41 -4.08
C ASN A 87 25.75 -7.37 -5.23
N TYR A 88 24.83 -8.25 -5.61
CA TYR A 88 25.03 -9.16 -6.74
C TYR A 88 25.38 -8.42 -8.05
N ILE A 89 24.65 -7.35 -8.38
CA ILE A 89 24.93 -6.54 -9.57
C ILE A 89 26.33 -5.94 -9.50
N GLN A 90 26.72 -5.39 -8.34
CA GLN A 90 28.04 -4.79 -8.14
C GLN A 90 29.18 -5.81 -8.26
N ASP A 91 29.01 -7.01 -7.67
CA ASP A 91 30.01 -8.07 -7.71
C ASP A 91 30.25 -8.56 -9.14
N VAL A 92 29.18 -8.76 -9.93
CA VAL A 92 29.25 -9.14 -11.34
C VAL A 92 29.93 -8.06 -12.18
N SER A 93 29.57 -6.79 -11.98
CA SER A 93 30.20 -5.67 -12.70
C SER A 93 31.69 -5.50 -12.34
N GLY A 94 32.06 -5.72 -11.07
CA GLY A 94 33.44 -5.68 -10.61
C GLY A 94 34.30 -6.79 -11.21
N GLN A 95 33.76 -8.01 -11.34
CA GLN A 95 34.46 -9.12 -12.00
C GLN A 95 34.74 -8.84 -13.47
N LEU A 96 33.79 -8.29 -14.23
CA LEU A 96 33.99 -7.90 -15.64
C LEU A 96 35.11 -6.86 -15.80
N SER A 97 35.16 -5.86 -14.91
CA SER A 97 36.19 -4.81 -14.97
C SER A 97 37.63 -5.26 -14.70
N LEU A 98 37.83 -6.49 -14.21
CA LEU A 98 39.16 -7.08 -14.00
C LEU A 98 39.72 -7.80 -15.24
N PHE A 99 38.90 -7.97 -16.27
CA PHE A 99 39.27 -8.67 -17.51
C PHE A 99 39.36 -7.76 -18.74
N ASP A 100 39.12 -6.45 -18.59
CA ASP A 100 39.25 -5.40 -19.61
C ASP A 100 40.48 -4.51 -19.33
#